data_AF-A0AA37WXQ4-F1
#
_entry.id   AF-A0AA37WXQ4-F1
#
_cell.length_a   1.000
_cell.length_b   1.000
_cell.length_c   1.000
_cell.angle_alpha   90.00
_cell.angle_beta   90.00
_cell.angle_gamma   90.00
#
_symmetry.space_group_name_H-M   'P 1'
#
loop_
_entity.id
_entity.type
_entity.pdbx_description
1 polymer ?
#
loop_
_entity_poly.entity_id
_entity_poly.type
_entity_poly.pdbx_seq_one_letter_code
_entity_poly.pdbx_strand_id
1 'polypeptide(L)' 'MLVDFDPMIEAVEALIALGYTVMPDEDFERWRVDGGEWITLGDLLTLARRRGLMDGPGRLQ' A
#
# COMPACT_ATOMS: atom_id res chain seq x y z
N MET A 1 16.73 6.03 -16.50
CA MET A 1 16.56 6.30 -15.07
C MET A 1 15.58 5.25 -14.59
N LEU A 2 16.08 4.17 -13.98
CA LEU A 2 15.20 3.17 -13.36
C LEU A 2 14.61 3.88 -12.15
N VAL A 3 13.35 4.28 -12.24
CA VAL A 3 12.61 4.77 -11.08
C VAL A 3 12.50 3.55 -10.18
N ASP A 4 13.19 3.57 -9.04
CA ASP A 4 13.05 2.52 -8.04
C ASP A 4 11.57 2.49 -7.63
N PHE A 5 10.83 1.49 -8.11
CA PHE A 5 9.45 1.25 -7.71
C PHE A 5 9.50 0.72 -6.29
N ASP A 6 9.26 1.60 -5.32
CA ASP A 6 9.02 1.18 -3.94
C ASP A 6 7.57 0.70 -3.83
N PRO A 7 7.33 -0.61 -3.66
CA PRO A 7 5.98 -1.16 -3.56
C PRO A 7 5.19 -0.57 -2.38
N MET A 8 5.87 -0.07 -1.34
CA MET A 8 5.21 0.65 -0.25
C MET A 8 4.60 1.95 -0.74
N ILE A 9 5.36 2.76 -1.46
CA ILE A 9 4.90 4.05 -2.00
C ILE A 9 3.75 3.82 -2.97
N GLU A 10 3.86 2.83 -3.87
CA GLU A 10 2.79 2.47 -4.81
C GLU A 10 1.50 2.09 -4.08
N ALA A 11 1.57 1.26 -3.04
CA ALA A 11 0.40 0.87 -2.27
C ALA A 11 -0.25 2.04 -1.53
N VAL A 12 0.56 2.93 -0.95
CA VAL A 12 0.06 4.13 -0.27
C VAL A 12 -0.63 5.06 -1.27
N GLU A 13 0.00 5.36 -2.40
CA GLU A 13 -0.56 6.22 -3.44
C GLU A 13 -1.84 5.63 -4.02
N ALA A 14 -1.86 4.34 -4.30
CA ALA A 14 -3.03 3.60 -4.74
C ALA A 14 -4.22 3.75 -3.78
N LEU A 15 -3.98 3.53 -2.48
CA LEU A 15 -5.02 3.64 -1.46
C LEU A 15 -5.52 5.07 -1.33
N ILE A 16 -4.63 6.06 -1.36
CA ILE A 16 -5.00 7.48 -1.34
C ILE A 16 -5.83 7.85 -2.57
N ALA A 17 -5.46 7.37 -3.75
CA ALA A 17 -6.22 7.59 -4.99
C ALA A 17 -7.63 6.99 -4.94
N LEU A 18 -7.83 5.92 -4.16
CA LEU A 18 -9.13 5.32 -3.90
C LEU A 18 -9.92 6.02 -2.77
N GLY A 19 -9.34 7.04 -2.15
CA GLY A 19 -9.97 7.86 -1.11
C GLY A 19 -9.69 7.42 0.33
N TYR A 20 -8.78 6.47 0.53
CA TYR A 20 -8.34 6.07 1.87
C TYR A 20 -7.38 7.10 2.45
N THR A 21 -7.47 7.34 3.76
CA THR A 21 -6.43 8.05 4.50
C THR A 21 -5.39 7.05 4.99
N VAL A 22 -4.14 7.19 4.57
CA VAL A 22 -3.04 6.32 5.02
C VAL A 22 -2.04 7.14 5.83
N MET A 23 -1.77 6.72 7.06
CA MET A 23 -0.82 7.37 7.95
C MET A 23 0.27 6.39 8.40
N PRO A 24 1.56 6.69 8.18
CA PRO A 24 2.66 5.88 8.73
C PRO A 24 2.83 6.13 10.23
N ASP A 25 3.44 5.19 10.94
CA ASP A 25 4.01 5.42 12.27
C ASP A 25 5.36 6.16 12.18
N GLU A 26 5.94 6.48 13.35
CA GLU A 26 7.17 7.27 13.43
C GLU A 26 8.38 6.58 12.78
N ASP A 27 8.36 5.24 12.77
CA ASP A 27 9.45 4.40 12.26
C ASP A 27 9.19 3.87 10.84
N PHE A 28 8.04 4.18 10.23
CA PHE A 28 7.60 3.65 8.93
C PHE A 28 7.55 2.11 8.87
N GLU A 29 7.28 1.47 10.00
CA GLU A 29 7.11 0.02 10.09
C GLU A 29 5.64 -0.40 10.00
N ARG A 30 4.72 0.53 10.33
CA ARG A 30 3.27 0.28 10.32
C ARG A 30 2.51 1.47 9.74
N TRP A 31 1.31 1.16 9.25
CA TRP A 31 0.39 2.13 8.67
C TRP A 31 -0.98 2.03 9.29
N ARG A 32 -1.69 3.14 9.33
CA ARG A 32 -3.09 3.22 9.75
C ARG A 32 -3.91 3.68 8.56
N VAL A 33 -4.91 2.88 8.21
CA VAL A 33 -5.82 3.17 7.08
C VAL A 33 -7.19 3.59 7.61
N ASP A 34 -7.67 4.76 7.21
CA ASP A 34 -8.92 5.40 7.67
C ASP A 34 -9.08 5.50 9.19
N GLY A 35 -7.95 5.65 9.91
CA GLY A 35 -7.97 5.65 11.37
C GLY A 35 -8.31 4.29 12.00
N GLY A 36 -8.24 3.19 11.25
CA GLY A 36 -8.43 1.82 11.73
C GLY A 36 -7.28 1.30 12.59
N GLU A 37 -7.06 0.00 12.63
CA GLU A 37 -5.93 -0.60 13.34
C GLU A 37 -4.59 -0.33 12.61
N TRP A 38 -3.50 -0.39 13.35
CA TRP A 38 -2.15 -0.38 12.77
C TRP A 38 -1.89 -1.70 12.05
N ILE A 39 -1.47 -1.62 10.79
CA ILE A 39 -1.20 -2.76 9.92
C ILE A 39 0.25 -2.74 9.45
N THR A 40 0.81 -3.92 9.20
CA THR A 40 2.18 -4.04 8.68
C THR A 40 2.26 -3.68 7.20
N LEU A 41 3.48 -3.54 6.66
CA LEU A 41 3.67 -3.36 5.21
C LEU A 41 3.04 -4.50 4.41
N GLY A 42 3.21 -5.75 4.85
CA GLY A 42 2.61 -6.91 4.17
C GLY A 42 1.09 -6.86 4.12
N ASP A 43 0.46 -6.38 5.19
CA ASP A 43 -0.99 -6.17 5.24
C ASP A 43 -1.44 -5.01 4.37
N LEU A 44 -0.69 -3.90 4.35
CA LEU A 44 -0.94 -2.75 3.47
C LEU A 44 -0.88 -3.16 2.00
N LEU A 45 0.16 -3.89 1.60
CA LEU A 45 0.32 -4.41 0.25
C LEU A 45 -0.83 -5.37 -0.10
N THR A 46 -1.20 -6.25 0.84
CA THR A 46 -2.32 -7.18 0.66
C THR A 46 -3.65 -6.44 0.50
N LEU A 47 -3.87 -5.36 1.26
CA LEU A 47 -5.05 -4.52 1.16
C LEU A 47 -5.14 -3.84 -0.21
N ALA A 48 -4.07 -3.19 -0.65
CA ALA A 48 -4.01 -2.55 -1.97
C ALA A 48 -4.22 -3.57 -3.11
N ARG A 49 -3.62 -4.77 -3.00
CA ARG A 49 -3.83 -5.86 -3.96
C ARG A 49 -5.26 -6.39 -3.98
N ARG A 50 -5.91 -6.54 -2.81
CA ARG A 50 -7.33 -6.94 -2.72
C ARG A 50 -8.28 -5.92 -3.34
N ARG A 51 -7.88 -4.65 -3.39
CA ARG A 51 -8.62 -3.58 -4.07
C ARG A 51 -8.33 -3.51 -5.58
N GLY A 52 -7.51 -4.43 -6.10
CA GLY A 52 -7.12 -4.46 -7.51
C GLY A 52 -6.18 -3.32 -7.91
N LEU A 53 -5.59 -2.64 -6.94
CA LEU A 53 -4.80 -1.44 -7.17
C LEU A 53 -3.33 -1.73 -7.47
N MET A 54 -2.85 -2.88 -7.01
CA MET A 54 -1.52 -3.37 -7.33
C MET A 54 -1.64 -4.65 -8.13
N ASP A 55 -0.75 -4.75 -9.11
CA ASP A 55 -0.48 -5.98 -9.80
C ASP A 55 0.06 -7.01 -8.81
N GLY A 56 -0.76 -8.02 -8.50
CA GLY A 56 -0.20 -9.23 -7.92
C GLY A 56 0.86 -9.80 -8.87
N PRO A 57 1.76 -10.68 -8.38
CA PRO A 57 2.72 -11.39 -9.24
C PRO A 57 2.07 -12.31 -10.30
N GLY A 58 0.78 -12.13 -10.62
CA GLY A 58 -0.02 -12.91 -11.54
C GLY A 58 -0.64 -12.14 -12.72
N ARG A 59 -0.22 -10.92 -13.07
CA ARG A 59 -0.50 -10.39 -14.43
C ARG A 59 0.69 -10.61 -15.37
N LEU A 60 0.98 -11.90 -15.53
CA LEU A 60 1.51 -12.48 -16.77
C LEU A 60 0.65 -13.70 -17.07
N GLN A 61 -0.48 -13.50 -17.76
CA GLN A 61 -1.11 -14.41 -18.74
C GLN A 61 -2.47 -13.88 -19.19
#